data_AF-A0A392UT54-F1
#
_entry.id   AF-A0A392UT54-F1
#
_cell.length_a   1.000
_cell.length_b   1.000
_cell.length_c   1.000
_cell.angle_alpha   90.00
_cell.angle_beta   90.00
_cell.angle_gamma   90.00
#
_symmetry.space_group_name_H-M   'P 1'
#
loop_
_entity.id
_entity.type
_entity.pdbx_description
1 polymer ?
#
loop_
_entity_poly.entity_id
_entity_poly.type
_entity_poly.pdbx_seq_one_letter_code
_entity_poly.pdbx_strand_id
1 'polypeptide(L)' 'MHLAPPVELKTLSSSWPFAWWGMDLLGPFPTASGQNRYLIVAVDYFTKWIEAEPLASISAFNV' A
#
# COMPACT_ATOMS: atom_id res chain seq x y z
N MET A 1 -1.01 17.12 19.54
CA MET A 1 -0.23 16.02 20.14
C MET A 1 -0.73 14.72 19.53
N HIS A 2 0.13 13.91 18.91
CA HIS A 2 -0.28 12.60 18.38
C HIS A 2 -0.35 11.64 19.56
N LEU A 3 -1.53 11.10 19.85
CA LEU A 3 -1.72 10.13 20.93
C LEU A 3 -1.12 8.79 20.48
N ALA A 4 -0.46 8.10 21.41
CA ALA A 4 -0.02 6.73 21.16
C ALA A 4 -1.25 5.85 20.84
N PRO A 5 -1.09 4.81 19.99
CA PRO A 5 -2.21 3.94 19.67
C PRO A 5 -2.81 3.35 20.95
N PRO A 6 -4.15 3.19 21.02
CA PRO A 6 -4.84 2.70 22.21
C PRO A 6 -4.53 1.23 22.55
N VAL A 7 -3.77 0.54 21.68
CA VAL A 7 -3.42 -0.87 21.77
C VAL A 7 -1.95 -1.04 21.39
N GLU A 8 -1.28 -2.01 22.03
CA GLU A 8 0.08 -2.41 21.69
C GLU A 8 0.17 -2.90 20.23
N LEU A 9 1.13 -2.36 19.48
CA LEU A 9 1.36 -2.74 18.10
C LEU A 9 2.01 -4.13 18.04
N LYS A 10 1.49 -5.00 17.17
CA LYS A 10 2.09 -6.31 16.89
C LYS A 10 2.99 -6.22 15.68
N THR A 11 4.22 -6.73 15.80
CA THR A 11 5.13 -6.88 14.68
C THR A 11 4.64 -8.00 13.76
N LEU A 12 4.49 -7.71 12.48
CA LEU A 12 4.20 -8.71 11.45
C LEU A 12 5.52 -9.24 10.87
N SER A 13 5.72 -10.55 10.95
CA SER A 13 6.86 -11.25 10.33
C SER A 13 6.34 -12.36 9.42
N SER A 14 6.79 -12.37 8.16
CA SER A 14 6.55 -13.46 7.23
C SER A 14 7.74 -14.42 7.24
N SER A 15 7.53 -15.70 6.89
CA SER A 15 8.60 -16.73 6.84
C SER A 15 9.23 -16.90 5.46
N TRP A 16 8.61 -16.37 4.40
CA TRP A 16 9.11 -16.43 3.02
C TRP A 16 8.55 -15.28 2.16
N PRO A 17 9.18 -14.96 1.01
CA PRO A 17 8.71 -13.91 0.11
C PRO A 17 7.26 -14.13 -0.32
N PHE A 18 6.46 -13.06 -0.33
CA PHE A 18 5.06 -13.03 -0.76
C PHE A 18 4.10 -13.90 0.05
N ALA A 19 4.50 -14.45 1.21
CA ALA A 19 3.54 -15.11 2.10
C ALA A 19 2.50 -14.10 2.61
N TRP A 20 2.99 -12.94 3.09
CA TRP A 20 2.19 -11.79 3.49
C TRP A 20 2.76 -10.52 2.86
N TRP A 21 1.84 -9.64 2.47
CA TRP A 21 2.16 -8.36 1.86
C TRP A 21 1.09 -7.34 2.25
N GLY A 22 1.47 -6.07 2.27
CA GLY A 22 0.56 -4.96 2.51
C GLY A 22 0.30 -4.21 1.22
N MET A 23 -0.91 -3.67 1.09
CA MET A 23 -1.28 -2.73 0.03
C MET A 23 -1.68 -1.40 0.61
N ASP A 24 -1.35 -0.32 -0.10
CA ASP A 24 -1.90 1.00 0.17
C ASP A 24 -2.17 1.76 -1.12
N LEU A 25 -3.08 2.73 -1.05
CA LEU A 25 -3.43 3.63 -2.13
C LEU A 25 -3.05 5.05 -1.74
N LEU A 26 -2.12 5.64 -2.49
CA LEU A 26 -1.63 6.99 -2.25
C LEU A 26 -2.21 7.96 -3.27
N GLY A 27 -2.60 9.15 -2.81
CA GLY A 27 -3.04 10.26 -3.66
C GLY A 27 -4.28 10.98 -3.12
N PRO A 28 -4.88 11.88 -3.92
CA PRO A 28 -4.51 12.22 -5.30
C PRO A 28 -3.26 13.10 -5.41
N PHE A 29 -2.40 12.82 -6.39
CA PHE A 29 -1.25 13.61 -6.81
C PHE A 29 -1.61 14.49 -8.02
N PRO A 30 -0.75 15.46 -8.42
CA PRO A 30 -0.88 16.13 -9.71
C PRO A 30 -0.99 15.13 -10.85
N THR A 31 -1.89 15.39 -11.78
CA THR A 31 -2.20 14.47 -12.88
C THR A 31 -1.01 14.32 -13.82
N ALA A 32 -0.55 13.08 -13.97
CA ALA A 32 0.48 12.68 -14.92
C ALA A 32 -0.14 12.21 -16.25
N SER A 33 0.69 11.67 -17.14
CA SER A 33 0.24 11.02 -18.37
C SER A 33 -0.78 9.92 -18.08
N GLY A 34 -1.75 9.75 -18.99
CA GLY A 34 -2.80 8.72 -18.84
C GLY A 34 -3.83 9.03 -17.74
N GLN A 35 -3.93 10.28 -17.28
CA GLN A 35 -4.79 10.68 -16.16
C GLN A 35 -4.40 10.06 -14.80
N ASN A 36 -3.18 9.51 -14.72
CA ASN A 36 -2.66 8.90 -13.51
C ASN A 36 -2.51 9.95 -12.41
N ARG A 37 -3.13 9.70 -11.27
CA ARG A 37 -3.13 10.60 -10.11
C ARG A 37 -3.09 9.86 -8.78
N TYR A 38 -3.02 8.54 -8.80
CA TYR A 38 -2.85 7.70 -7.62
C TYR A 38 -1.69 6.74 -7.82
N LEU A 39 -1.17 6.19 -6.72
CA LEU A 39 -0.26 5.05 -6.72
C LEU A 39 -0.87 3.93 -5.90
N ILE A 40 -0.88 2.72 -6.44
CA ILE A 40 -1.06 1.52 -5.62
C ILE A 40 0.32 1.01 -5.24
N VAL A 41 0.55 0.77 -3.96
CA VAL A 41 1.83 0.34 -3.43
C VAL A 41 1.65 -1.01 -2.77
N ALA A 42 2.44 -2.00 -3.17
CA ALA A 42 2.51 -3.31 -2.55
C ALA A 42 3.86 -3.47 -1.85
N VAL A 43 3.86 -3.99 -0.61
CA VAL A 43 5.07 -4.24 0.17
C VAL A 43 5.10 -5.68 0.63
N ASP A 44 6.10 -6.45 0.18
CA ASP A 44 6.35 -7.78 0.70
C ASP A 44 6.90 -7.69 2.14
N TYR A 45 6.25 -8.35 3.09
CA TYR A 45 6.63 -8.23 4.49
C TYR A 45 7.91 -8.97 4.85
N PHE A 46 8.32 -9.97 4.06
CA PHE A 46 9.57 -10.72 4.28
C PHE A 46 10.78 -9.93 3.78
N THR A 47 10.83 -9.66 2.48
CA THR A 47 11.97 -8.99 1.83
C THR A 47 11.98 -7.48 2.02
N LYS A 48 10.85 -6.88 2.45
CA LYS A 48 10.61 -5.43 2.42
C LYS A 48 10.70 -4.84 1.01
N TRP A 49 10.58 -5.68 -0.02
CA TRP A 49 10.51 -5.23 -1.40
C TRP A 49 9.20 -4.50 -1.68
N ILE A 50 9.27 -3.45 -2.49
CA ILE A 50 8.17 -2.51 -2.77
C ILE A 50 7.92 -2.46 -4.28
N GLU A 51 6.66 -2.56 -4.67
CA GLU A 51 6.17 -2.26 -6.02
C GLU A 51 5.19 -1.08 -5.94
N ALA A 52 5.30 -0.13 -6.86
CA ALA A 52 4.40 1.01 -6.93
C ALA A 52 3.97 1.23 -8.38
N GLU A 53 2.66 1.19 -8.63
CA GLU A 53 2.09 1.33 -9.97
C GLU A 53 1.13 2.53 -10.03
N PRO A 54 1.16 3.32 -11.12
CA PRO A 54 0.30 4.48 -11.27
C PRO A 54 -1.12 4.09 -11.68
N LEU A 55 -2.12 4.75 -11.08
CA LEU A 55 -3.54 4.55 -11.38
C LEU A 55 -4.24 5.88 -11.72
N ALA A 56 -5.10 5.84 -12.73
CA ALA A 56 -5.99 6.96 -13.09
C ALA A 56 -7.22 7.08 -12.17
N SER A 57 -7.71 5.94 -11.69
CA SER A 57 -8.89 5.81 -10.84
C SER A 57 -8.75 4.70 -9.81
N ILE A 58 -9.39 4.86 -8.66
CA ILE A 58 -9.51 3.83 -7.62
C ILE A 58 -10.92 3.26 -7.69
N SER A 59 -11.03 1.95 -7.90
CA SER A 59 -12.29 1.22 -7.79
C SER A 59 -12.01 -0.16 -7.18
N ALA A 60 -12.98 -0.66 -6.41
CA ALA A 60 -13.04 -2.08 -6.09
C ALA A 60 -14.14 -2.68 -6.97
N PHE A 61 -13.81 -3.65 -7.80
CA PHE A 61 -14.84 -4.48 -8.42
C PHE A 61 -15.38 -5.40 -7.31
N ASN A 62 -16.62 -5.18 -6.89
CA ASN A 62 -17.34 -6.19 -6.14
C ASN A 62 -17.65 -7.33 -7.12
N VAL A 63 -16.94 -8.45 -6.97
CA VAL A 63 -17.29 -9.72 -7.61
C VAL A 63 -18.30 -10.44 -6.74
#